data_AF-A0A927AUE9-F1
#
_entry.id   AF-A0A927AUE9-F1
#
_cell.length_a   1.000
_cell.length_b   1.000
_cell.length_c   1.000
_cell.angle_alpha   90.00
_cell.angle_beta   90.00
_cell.angle_gamma   90.00
#
_symmetry.space_group_name_H-M   'P 1'
#
loop_
_entity.id
_entity.type
_entity.pdbx_description
1 polymer ?
#
loop_
_entity_poly.entity_id
_entity_poly.type
_entity_poly.pdbx_seq_one_letter_code
_entity_poly.pdbx_strand_id
1 'polypeptide(L)'
;MKYNMLKGGQLRLSVRVLLSLLALVILATGCQSRRKVKKTVKGKKSLVYQINTTGATDQDGFLYTSTLVDALGDEVDYNTVIDSFELTSLSVGLVPNAGNTAQNFRIQSIQASTQGGTKYEMVDLSKIPAALPLSSVGSSIINALLFAEGLEGLNNTIRTELVGRNPTSLAPRAIQFRLRGTNLPAGSRASVTLTLDMELTMEYTTCMSVPEFLFSDLPSCK
;
A
#
# COMPACT_ATOMS: atom_id res chain seq x y z
N MET A 1 -81.98 -12.70 19.30
CA MET A 1 -80.64 -12.88 18.71
C MET A 1 -80.36 -11.72 17.76
N LYS A 2 -79.43 -10.82 18.10
CA LYS A 2 -78.94 -9.74 17.23
C LYS A 2 -77.42 -9.78 17.26
N TYR A 3 -76.80 -10.18 16.15
CA TYR A 3 -75.35 -10.10 15.96
C TYR A 3 -74.99 -8.68 15.57
N ASN A 4 -74.24 -7.99 16.45
CA ASN A 4 -73.64 -6.69 16.15
C ASN A 4 -72.50 -6.88 15.15
N MET A 5 -72.75 -6.51 13.90
CA MET A 5 -71.72 -6.26 12.90
C MET A 5 -70.97 -4.97 13.25
N LEU A 6 -69.83 -5.11 13.91
CA LEU A 6 -68.86 -4.02 14.04
C LEU A 6 -67.48 -4.56 13.66
N LYS A 7 -66.74 -3.73 12.91
CA LYS A 7 -65.30 -3.80 12.62
C LYS A 7 -64.85 -4.48 11.32
N GLY A 8 -65.41 -4.08 10.18
CA GLY A 8 -64.77 -4.26 8.86
C GLY A 8 -63.94 -3.06 8.37
N GLY A 9 -64.21 -1.85 8.89
CA GLY A 9 -63.62 -0.60 8.41
C GLY A 9 -62.28 -0.21 9.03
N GLN A 10 -62.06 -0.51 10.32
CA GLN A 10 -60.83 -0.08 11.03
C GLN A 10 -59.58 -0.90 10.68
N LEU A 11 -59.72 -2.17 10.28
CA LEU A 11 -58.57 -2.99 9.85
C LEU A 11 -58.03 -2.55 8.47
N ARG A 12 -58.90 -2.06 7.57
CA ARG A 12 -58.48 -1.62 6.24
C ARG A 12 -57.75 -0.28 6.26
N LEU A 13 -58.08 0.59 7.21
CA LEU A 13 -57.42 1.88 7.38
C LEU A 13 -56.00 1.72 7.94
N SER A 14 -55.82 0.82 8.91
CA SER A 14 -54.52 0.53 9.54
C SER A 14 -53.53 -0.13 8.59
N VAL A 15 -53.99 -1.05 7.72
CA VAL A 15 -53.12 -1.67 6.70
C VAL A 15 -52.67 -0.67 5.64
N ARG A 16 -53.54 0.26 5.22
CA ARG A 16 -53.16 1.32 4.26
C ARG A 16 -52.15 2.29 4.86
N VAL A 17 -52.34 2.70 6.12
CA VAL A 17 -51.38 3.56 6.83
C VAL A 17 -50.03 2.86 7.00
N LEU A 18 -50.03 1.56 7.33
CA LEU A 18 -48.81 0.77 7.46
C LEU A 18 -48.07 0.61 6.12
N LEU A 19 -48.79 0.33 5.04
CA LEU A 19 -48.22 0.25 3.69
C LEU A 19 -47.67 1.60 3.21
N SER A 20 -48.38 2.70 3.51
CA SER A 20 -47.91 4.05 3.20
C SER A 20 -46.65 4.41 3.99
N LEU A 21 -46.60 4.07 5.29
CA LEU A 21 -45.40 4.23 6.12
C LEU A 21 -44.24 3.38 5.61
N LEU A 22 -44.48 2.13 5.22
CA LEU A 22 -43.46 1.24 4.67
C LEU A 22 -42.94 1.76 3.32
N ALA A 23 -43.82 2.24 2.45
CA ALA A 23 -43.43 2.88 1.19
C ALA A 23 -42.64 4.18 1.43
N LEU A 24 -43.02 4.98 2.44
CA LEU A 24 -42.28 6.18 2.83
C LEU A 24 -40.89 5.83 3.37
N VAL A 25 -40.77 4.76 4.15
CA VAL A 25 -39.49 4.24 4.65
C VAL A 25 -38.64 3.74 3.49
N ILE A 26 -39.21 2.98 2.54
CA ILE A 26 -38.48 2.50 1.35
C ILE A 26 -37.99 3.68 0.49
N LEU A 27 -38.85 4.69 0.26
CA LEU A 27 -38.49 5.91 -0.47
C LEU A 27 -37.43 6.74 0.28
N ALA A 28 -37.53 6.84 1.60
CA ALA A 28 -36.54 7.52 2.43
C ALA A 28 -35.20 6.77 2.51
N THR A 29 -35.21 5.44 2.45
CA THR A 29 -33.99 4.62 2.37
C THR A 29 -33.39 4.56 0.96
N GLY A 30 -34.16 4.93 -0.07
CA GLY A 30 -33.72 4.96 -1.47
C GLY A 30 -32.87 6.17 -1.83
N CYS A 31 -32.90 7.24 -1.04
CA CYS A 31 -31.99 8.39 -1.17
C CYS A 31 -30.63 8.03 -0.58
N GLN A 32 -29.82 7.30 -1.35
CA GLN A 32 -28.40 7.14 -1.04
C GLN A 32 -27.66 8.40 -1.47
N SER A 33 -27.21 9.17 -0.49
CA SER A 33 -26.35 10.33 -0.71
C SER A 33 -24.88 9.88 -0.72
N ARG A 34 -24.11 10.30 -1.74
CA ARG A 34 -22.66 10.05 -1.77
C ARG A 34 -21.96 11.06 -0.86
N ARG A 35 -21.29 10.56 0.17
CA ARG A 35 -20.55 11.38 1.14
C ARG A 35 -19.07 11.08 1.07
N LYS A 36 -18.27 12.12 1.32
CA LYS A 36 -16.82 11.95 1.49
C LYS A 36 -16.57 11.29 2.84
N VAL A 37 -15.90 10.14 2.81
CA VAL A 37 -15.51 9.39 4.00
C VAL A 37 -13.99 9.30 4.02
N LYS A 38 -13.40 9.68 5.16
CA LYS A 38 -11.99 9.45 5.43
C LYS A 38 -11.80 8.04 5.96
N LYS A 39 -10.81 7.34 5.42
CA LYS A 39 -10.42 6.00 5.83
C LYS A 39 -8.93 5.95 6.06
N THR A 40 -8.54 5.13 7.02
CA THR A 40 -7.15 4.81 7.32
C THR A 40 -6.98 3.32 7.13
N VAL A 41 -6.00 2.93 6.31
CA VAL A 41 -5.61 1.53 6.14
C VAL A 41 -4.17 1.34 6.60
N LYS A 42 -3.92 0.19 7.22
CA LYS A 42 -2.59 -0.27 7.58
C LYS A 42 -2.29 -1.54 6.81
N GLY A 43 -1.11 -1.62 6.22
CA GLY A 43 -0.72 -2.73 5.36
C GLY A 43 0.72 -3.15 5.61
N LYS A 44 1.03 -4.36 5.19
CA LYS A 44 2.41 -4.85 5.08
C LYS A 44 2.69 -5.21 3.63
N LYS A 45 3.88 -4.87 3.14
CA LYS A 45 4.34 -5.25 1.81
C LYS A 45 5.76 -5.77 1.83
N SER A 46 5.94 -6.97 1.31
CA SER A 46 7.24 -7.56 1.07
C SER A 46 7.58 -7.49 -0.42
N LEU A 47 8.77 -6.99 -0.73
CA LEU A 47 9.35 -7.04 -2.07
C LEU A 47 10.51 -8.01 -2.05
N VAL A 48 10.44 -9.02 -2.91
CA VAL A 48 11.46 -10.07 -2.98
C VAL A 48 12.18 -9.95 -4.31
N TYR A 49 13.50 -9.83 -4.25
CA TYR A 49 14.38 -9.69 -5.40
C TYR A 49 15.42 -10.80 -5.38
N GLN A 50 15.50 -11.54 -6.48
CA GLN A 50 16.56 -12.51 -6.66
C GLN A 50 17.70 -11.88 -7.47
N ILE A 51 18.84 -11.71 -6.82
CA ILE A 51 20.07 -11.22 -7.45
C ILE A 51 20.85 -12.44 -7.91
N ASN A 52 21.16 -12.52 -9.20
CA ASN A 52 22.01 -13.55 -9.79
C ASN A 52 23.09 -12.87 -10.64
N THR A 53 24.36 -12.98 -10.25
CA THR A 53 25.46 -12.36 -10.99
C THR A 53 26.72 -13.21 -11.02
N THR A 54 27.50 -13.03 -12.07
CA THR A 54 28.85 -13.62 -12.30
C THR A 54 29.90 -12.54 -12.61
N GLY A 55 29.57 -11.26 -12.37
CA GLY A 55 30.39 -10.11 -12.76
C GLY A 55 30.00 -8.87 -11.94
N ALA A 56 29.35 -7.89 -12.56
CA ALA A 56 28.83 -6.69 -11.87
C ALA A 56 27.43 -6.92 -11.27
N THR A 57 27.11 -6.24 -10.17
CA THR A 57 25.84 -6.42 -9.46
C THR A 57 24.98 -5.17 -9.48
N ASP A 58 24.75 -4.63 -10.68
CA ASP A 58 23.69 -3.65 -10.87
C ASP A 58 22.41 -4.39 -11.19
N GLN A 59 21.45 -4.33 -10.26
CA GLN A 59 20.13 -4.92 -10.42
C GLN A 59 19.07 -3.86 -10.13
N ASP A 60 18.05 -3.84 -10.97
CA ASP A 60 16.91 -2.94 -10.85
C ASP A 60 15.68 -3.75 -10.43
N GLY A 61 15.02 -3.28 -9.37
CA GLY A 61 13.74 -3.74 -8.88
C GLY A 61 12.70 -2.64 -8.97
N PHE A 62 11.43 -3.01 -8.97
CA PHE A 62 10.32 -2.05 -9.12
C PHE A 62 9.24 -2.33 -8.08
N LEU A 63 8.77 -1.28 -7.42
CA LEU A 63 7.55 -1.25 -6.61
C LEU A 63 6.55 -0.36 -7.32
N TYR A 64 5.54 -0.97 -7.92
CA TYR A 64 4.49 -0.21 -8.57
C TYR A 64 3.58 0.43 -7.53
N THR A 65 3.23 1.70 -7.76
CA THR A 65 2.27 2.43 -6.92
C THR A 65 0.91 1.73 -6.88
N SER A 66 0.50 1.07 -7.97
CA SER A 66 -0.70 0.22 -8.01
C SER A 66 -0.67 -0.85 -6.93
N THR A 67 0.48 -1.48 -6.67
CA THR A 67 0.63 -2.52 -5.66
C THR A 67 0.49 -1.98 -4.23
N LEU A 68 0.78 -0.68 -4.01
CA LEU A 68 0.54 0.01 -2.74
C LEU A 68 -0.93 0.40 -2.60
N VAL A 69 -1.56 0.77 -3.71
CA VAL A 69 -2.99 1.10 -3.82
C VAL A 69 -3.87 -0.15 -3.67
N ASP A 70 -3.43 -1.33 -4.13
CA ASP A 70 -4.17 -2.59 -3.94
C ASP A 70 -4.40 -2.89 -2.44
N ALA A 71 -3.53 -2.38 -1.56
CA ALA A 71 -3.72 -2.47 -0.12
C ALA A 71 -4.91 -1.63 0.39
N LEU A 72 -5.41 -0.66 -0.39
CA LEU A 72 -6.63 0.10 -0.09
C LEU A 72 -7.91 -0.72 -0.30
N GLY A 73 -7.83 -1.88 -0.98
CA GLY A 73 -8.96 -2.78 -1.25
C GLY A 73 -9.88 -2.32 -2.40
N ASP A 74 -11.01 -3.01 -2.58
CA ASP A 74 -11.97 -2.81 -3.68
C ASP A 74 -12.68 -1.42 -3.67
N GLU A 75 -12.39 -0.57 -2.69
CA GLU A 75 -13.04 0.73 -2.49
C GLU A 75 -12.32 1.90 -3.18
N VAL A 76 -11.33 1.60 -4.02
CA VAL A 76 -10.63 2.60 -4.82
C VAL A 76 -11.46 2.96 -6.06
N ASP A 77 -12.26 4.02 -5.96
CA ASP A 77 -12.94 4.61 -7.10
C ASP A 77 -12.17 5.83 -7.66
N TYR A 78 -12.66 6.37 -8.78
CA TYR A 78 -12.10 7.58 -9.41
C TYR A 78 -12.29 8.86 -8.58
N ASN A 79 -12.86 8.80 -7.38
CA ASN A 79 -12.99 9.93 -6.46
C ASN A 79 -12.13 9.73 -5.20
N THR A 80 -11.39 8.63 -5.12
CA THR A 80 -10.45 8.39 -4.03
C THR A 80 -9.24 9.33 -4.19
N VAL A 81 -8.89 10.02 -3.12
CA VAL A 81 -7.68 10.84 -3.03
C VAL A 81 -6.88 10.38 -1.83
N ILE A 82 -5.59 10.12 -2.03
CA ILE A 82 -4.68 9.78 -0.94
C ILE A 82 -4.34 11.08 -0.20
N ASP A 83 -4.76 11.16 1.07
CA ASP A 83 -4.57 12.34 1.92
C ASP A 83 -3.20 12.30 2.60
N SER A 84 -2.80 11.13 3.07
CA SER A 84 -1.51 10.93 3.73
C SER A 84 -0.96 9.52 3.48
N PHE A 85 0.37 9.42 3.54
CA PHE A 85 1.09 8.17 3.45
C PHE A 85 2.25 8.22 4.44
N GLU A 86 2.42 7.13 5.19
CA GLU A 86 3.52 6.95 6.13
C GLU A 86 4.06 5.52 6.06
N LEU A 87 5.37 5.40 5.86
CA LEU A 87 6.11 4.17 6.04
C LEU A 87 6.54 4.05 7.51
N THR A 88 5.92 3.12 8.25
CA THR A 88 6.10 2.98 9.69
C THR A 88 7.29 2.09 10.06
N SER A 89 7.63 1.14 9.20
CA SER A 89 8.82 0.32 9.36
C SER A 89 9.35 -0.17 8.02
N LEU A 90 10.66 -0.40 7.98
CA LEU A 90 11.37 -0.98 6.86
C LEU A 90 12.40 -1.96 7.41
N SER A 91 12.33 -3.21 6.97
CA SER A 91 13.37 -4.20 7.23
C SER A 91 13.84 -4.85 5.95
N VAL A 92 15.10 -5.22 5.94
CA VAL A 92 15.78 -5.84 4.82
C VAL A 92 16.40 -7.16 5.23
N GLY A 93 15.92 -8.21 4.58
CA GLY A 93 16.49 -9.54 4.62
C GLY A 93 17.40 -9.74 3.43
N LEU A 94 18.53 -10.43 3.64
CA LEU A 94 19.36 -10.90 2.56
C LEU A 94 19.75 -12.35 2.85
N VAL A 95 19.40 -13.26 1.95
CA VAL A 95 19.55 -14.70 2.14
C VAL A 95 20.34 -15.28 0.96
N PRO A 96 21.42 -16.05 1.19
CA PRO A 96 22.13 -16.72 0.12
C PRO A 96 21.27 -17.84 -0.50
N ASN A 97 21.26 -17.93 -1.83
CA ASN A 97 20.64 -19.05 -2.54
C ASN A 97 21.65 -20.20 -2.72
N ALA A 98 21.14 -21.37 -3.11
CA ALA A 98 21.99 -22.52 -3.45
C ALA A 98 22.86 -22.25 -4.71
N GLY A 99 24.01 -22.93 -4.79
CA GLY A 99 24.88 -22.88 -5.97
C GLY A 99 25.77 -21.64 -6.05
N ASN A 100 25.95 -20.94 -4.93
CA ASN A 100 26.96 -19.89 -4.79
C ASN A 100 28.37 -20.47 -4.87
N THR A 101 29.23 -19.86 -5.70
CA THR A 101 30.67 -20.17 -5.76
C THR A 101 31.53 -19.01 -5.27
N ALA A 102 30.96 -17.79 -5.17
CA ALA A 102 31.59 -16.69 -4.48
C ALA A 102 31.61 -16.95 -2.96
N GLN A 103 32.72 -16.58 -2.30
CA GLN A 103 32.82 -16.66 -0.83
C GLN A 103 32.20 -15.44 -0.14
N ASN A 104 32.35 -14.27 -0.76
CA ASN A 104 31.90 -12.99 -0.22
C ASN A 104 31.09 -12.22 -1.27
N PHE A 105 30.16 -11.41 -0.80
CA PHE A 105 29.34 -10.55 -1.62
C PHE A 105 29.17 -9.17 -0.95
N ARG A 106 29.29 -8.11 -1.74
CA ARG A 106 29.16 -6.74 -1.23
C ARG A 106 28.12 -5.96 -2.02
N ILE A 107 27.07 -5.54 -1.32
CA ILE A 107 26.17 -4.49 -1.77
C ILE A 107 26.79 -3.15 -1.37
N GLN A 108 26.93 -2.25 -2.32
CA GLN A 108 27.45 -0.90 -2.14
C GLN A 108 26.34 0.09 -1.79
N SER A 109 25.19 0.01 -2.45
CA SER A 109 24.05 0.83 -2.07
C SER A 109 22.72 0.28 -2.55
N ILE A 110 21.67 0.74 -1.88
CA ILE A 110 20.27 0.60 -2.28
C ILE A 110 19.76 2.00 -2.55
N GLN A 111 19.20 2.23 -3.74
CA GLN A 111 18.69 3.53 -4.15
C GLN A 111 17.22 3.40 -4.52
N ALA A 112 16.39 4.38 -4.14
CA ALA A 112 15.02 4.51 -4.60
C ALA A 112 14.90 5.73 -5.52
N SER A 113 14.16 5.61 -6.61
CA SER A 113 13.84 6.75 -7.46
C SER A 113 12.45 6.63 -8.04
N THR A 114 11.80 7.76 -8.25
CA THR A 114 10.53 7.80 -9.00
C THR A 114 10.80 7.89 -10.49
N GLN A 115 9.83 7.47 -11.31
CA GLN A 115 9.95 7.51 -12.76
C GLN A 115 10.10 8.96 -13.26
N GLY A 116 11.31 9.32 -13.68
CA GLY A 116 11.66 10.69 -14.12
C GLY A 116 12.05 11.65 -12.98
N GLY A 117 12.14 11.15 -11.74
CA GLY A 117 12.48 11.95 -10.56
C GLY A 117 13.95 11.88 -10.15
N THR A 118 14.28 12.62 -9.10
CA THR A 118 15.59 12.64 -8.45
C THR A 118 15.88 11.28 -7.82
N LYS A 119 17.10 10.77 -8.00
CA LYS A 119 17.53 9.53 -7.33
C LYS A 119 17.80 9.81 -5.85
N TYR A 120 17.21 9.00 -5.00
CA TYR A 120 17.48 9.01 -3.57
C TYR A 120 18.29 7.76 -3.21
N GLU A 121 19.47 7.96 -2.61
CA GLU A 121 20.24 6.85 -2.06
C GLU A 121 19.66 6.51 -0.69
N MET A 122 18.98 5.37 -0.59
CA MET A 122 18.35 4.94 0.66
C MET A 122 19.38 4.52 1.68
N VAL A 123 20.42 3.82 1.23
CA VAL A 123 21.53 3.41 2.08
C VAL A 123 22.81 3.38 1.27
N ASP A 124 23.79 4.13 1.75
CA ASP A 124 25.19 3.95 1.35
C ASP A 124 25.83 2.87 2.24
N LEU A 125 25.91 1.65 1.71
CA LEU A 125 26.55 0.50 2.34
C LEU A 125 28.07 0.47 2.03
N SER A 126 28.61 1.46 1.30
CA SER A 126 30.05 1.58 1.07
C SER A 126 30.84 1.86 2.35
N LYS A 127 30.15 2.35 3.38
CA LYS A 127 30.70 2.60 4.73
C LYS A 127 30.72 1.36 5.62
N ILE A 128 30.04 0.27 5.24
CA ILE A 128 30.17 -1.02 5.95
C ILE A 128 31.53 -1.62 5.58
N PRO A 129 32.42 -1.84 6.54
CA PRO A 129 33.71 -2.45 6.28
C PRO A 129 33.53 -3.96 6.07
N ALA A 130 34.14 -4.44 4.99
CA ALA A 130 34.18 -5.83 4.50
C ALA A 130 32.95 -6.34 3.72
N ALA A 131 33.25 -7.09 2.66
CA ALA A 131 32.26 -7.90 1.95
C ALA A 131 31.64 -8.89 2.94
N LEU A 132 30.32 -9.04 2.87
CA LEU A 132 29.60 -9.94 3.78
C LEU A 132 29.89 -11.38 3.34
N PRO A 133 30.30 -12.27 4.26
CA PRO A 133 30.41 -13.69 3.94
C PRO A 133 29.04 -14.18 3.51
N LEU A 134 28.96 -14.82 2.34
CA LEU A 134 27.69 -15.35 1.84
C LEU A 134 27.10 -16.41 2.79
N SER A 135 27.95 -17.05 3.61
CA SER A 135 27.56 -18.01 4.65
C SER A 135 26.94 -17.38 5.91
N SER A 136 27.09 -16.07 6.11
CA SER A 136 26.69 -15.38 7.36
C SER A 136 25.95 -14.07 7.11
N VAL A 137 25.31 -13.92 5.95
CA VAL A 137 24.51 -12.75 5.65
C VAL A 137 23.31 -12.71 6.62
N GLY A 138 23.51 -12.02 7.74
CA GLY A 138 22.50 -11.77 8.75
C GLY A 138 21.80 -10.46 8.44
N SER A 139 20.47 -10.46 8.60
CA SER A 139 19.59 -9.28 8.49
C SER A 139 19.97 -8.11 9.40
N SER A 140 20.77 -8.34 10.45
CA SER A 140 20.98 -7.38 11.54
C SER A 140 21.77 -6.12 11.17
N ILE A 141 22.84 -6.23 10.38
CA ILE A 141 23.70 -5.07 10.06
C ILE A 141 23.02 -4.14 9.04
N ILE A 142 22.31 -4.71 8.08
CA ILE A 142 21.61 -3.95 7.05
C ILE A 142 20.39 -3.22 7.65
N ASN A 143 19.63 -3.90 8.52
CA ASN A 143 18.48 -3.31 9.23
C ASN A 143 18.86 -2.09 10.07
N ALA A 144 19.99 -2.14 10.79
CA ALA A 144 20.41 -1.04 11.66
C ALA A 144 20.73 0.26 10.89
N LEU A 145 21.24 0.16 9.65
CA LEU A 145 21.59 1.31 8.82
C LEU A 145 20.39 1.89 8.05
N LEU A 146 19.39 1.05 7.74
CA LEU A 146 18.15 1.48 7.09
C LEU A 146 17.25 2.31 7.99
N PHE A 147 17.25 2.02 9.29
CA PHE A 147 16.33 2.66 10.24
C PHE A 147 16.64 4.14 10.51
N ALA A 148 17.88 4.59 10.32
CA ALA A 148 18.28 5.95 10.67
C ALA A 148 18.04 6.99 9.56
N GLU A 149 18.31 6.65 8.29
CA GLU A 149 18.23 7.61 7.18
C GLU A 149 17.38 7.09 6.00
N GLY A 150 17.37 5.78 5.74
CA GLY A 150 16.69 5.19 4.59
C GLY A 150 15.16 5.19 4.68
N LEU A 151 14.61 5.10 5.89
CA LEU A 151 13.15 5.10 6.13
C LEU A 151 12.52 6.45 5.74
N GLU A 152 13.09 7.57 6.18
CA GLU A 152 12.52 8.91 5.93
C GLU A 152 12.56 9.24 4.43
N GLY A 153 13.68 9.03 3.75
CA GLY A 153 13.75 9.37 2.34
C GLY A 153 12.95 8.43 1.44
N LEU A 154 12.83 7.14 1.77
CA LEU A 154 11.89 6.25 1.09
C LEU A 154 10.44 6.70 1.33
N ASN A 155 10.09 7.04 2.56
CA ASN A 155 8.78 7.59 2.90
C ASN A 155 8.46 8.84 2.06
N ASN A 156 9.42 9.77 1.95
CA ASN A 156 9.28 10.99 1.15
C ASN A 156 9.10 10.69 -0.34
N THR A 157 9.85 9.73 -0.86
CA THR A 157 9.78 9.28 -2.26
C THR A 157 8.40 8.71 -2.57
N ILE A 158 7.92 7.78 -1.75
CA ILE A 158 6.59 7.17 -1.93
C ILE A 158 5.50 8.23 -1.79
N ARG A 159 5.58 9.05 -0.74
CA ARG A 159 4.60 10.11 -0.44
C ARG A 159 4.43 11.10 -1.60
N THR A 160 5.53 11.49 -2.25
CA THR A 160 5.50 12.40 -3.41
C THR A 160 4.75 11.80 -4.62
N GLU A 161 4.81 10.48 -4.77
CA GLU A 161 4.12 9.78 -5.86
C GLU A 161 2.67 9.43 -5.55
N LEU A 162 2.26 9.47 -4.27
CA LEU A 162 0.91 9.04 -3.84
C LEU A 162 0.02 10.20 -3.38
N VAL A 163 0.52 11.08 -2.51
CA VAL A 163 -0.33 12.07 -1.81
C VAL A 163 -0.88 13.12 -2.77
N GLY A 164 -2.16 13.46 -2.56
CA GLY A 164 -2.90 14.41 -3.38
C GLY A 164 -3.28 13.87 -4.76
N ARG A 165 -2.99 12.59 -5.05
CA ARG A 165 -3.28 11.97 -6.33
C ARG A 165 -4.42 10.97 -6.20
N ASN A 166 -5.15 10.84 -7.31
CA ASN A 166 -6.15 9.81 -7.46
C ASN A 166 -5.45 8.50 -7.86
N PRO A 167 -5.70 7.38 -7.16
CA PRO A 167 -5.07 6.11 -7.50
C PRO A 167 -5.29 5.67 -8.96
N THR A 168 -6.42 6.01 -9.59
CA THR A 168 -6.70 5.67 -11.00
C THR A 168 -5.95 6.55 -11.99
N SER A 169 -5.43 7.71 -11.56
CA SER A 169 -4.58 8.58 -12.41
C SER A 169 -3.08 8.30 -12.22
N LEU A 170 -2.74 7.44 -11.26
CA LEU A 170 -1.44 6.80 -11.20
C LEU A 170 -1.42 5.74 -12.32
N ALA A 171 -1.03 6.15 -13.53
CA ALA A 171 -0.39 5.23 -14.49
C ALA A 171 0.65 4.38 -13.74
N PRO A 172 1.08 3.19 -14.21
CA PRO A 172 1.96 2.30 -13.45
C PRO A 172 3.35 2.94 -13.22
N ARG A 173 3.41 3.83 -12.24
CA ARG A 173 4.61 4.51 -11.79
C ARG A 173 5.29 3.54 -10.87
N ALA A 174 6.49 3.17 -11.23
CA ALA A 174 7.32 2.34 -10.39
C ALA A 174 8.26 3.22 -9.59
N ILE A 175 8.35 2.93 -8.30
CA ILE A 175 9.50 3.29 -7.50
C ILE A 175 10.56 2.26 -7.84
N GLN A 176 11.61 2.71 -8.49
CA GLN A 176 12.73 1.87 -8.85
C GLN A 176 13.66 1.72 -7.66
N PHE A 177 13.94 0.47 -7.30
CA PHE A 177 14.98 0.10 -6.34
C PHE A 177 16.22 -0.35 -7.12
N ARG A 178 17.29 0.42 -7.06
CA ARG A 178 18.56 0.03 -7.66
C ARG A 178 19.50 -0.50 -6.60
N LEU A 179 19.99 -1.71 -6.84
CA LEU A 179 21.03 -2.35 -6.05
C LEU A 179 22.33 -2.22 -6.83
N ARG A 180 23.35 -1.69 -6.16
CA ARG A 180 24.71 -1.65 -6.69
C ARG A 180 25.58 -2.56 -5.87
N GLY A 181 26.38 -3.40 -6.52
CA GLY A 181 27.32 -4.28 -5.84
C GLY A 181 28.66 -4.33 -6.54
N THR A 182 29.65 -4.87 -5.84
CA THR A 182 31.02 -4.98 -6.36
C THR A 182 31.13 -6.07 -7.43
N ASN A 183 32.14 -5.93 -8.28
CA ASN A 183 32.51 -6.99 -9.22
C ASN A 183 32.97 -8.25 -8.48
N LEU A 184 32.47 -9.40 -8.90
CA LEU A 184 32.95 -10.70 -8.42
C LEU A 184 34.25 -11.11 -9.13
N PRO A 185 35.09 -11.95 -8.50
CA PRO A 185 36.21 -12.59 -9.18
C PRO A 185 35.73 -13.41 -10.39
N ALA A 186 36.56 -13.49 -11.44
CA ALA A 186 36.25 -14.28 -12.63
C ALA A 186 35.91 -15.74 -12.26
N GLY A 187 34.83 -16.27 -12.84
CA GLY A 187 34.34 -17.63 -12.58
C GLY A 187 33.56 -17.79 -11.25
N SER A 188 33.43 -16.72 -10.46
CA SER A 188 32.59 -16.73 -9.25
C SER A 188 31.15 -16.34 -9.57
N ARG A 189 30.20 -16.97 -8.87
CA ARG A 189 28.77 -16.69 -8.93
C ARG A 189 28.25 -16.32 -7.55
N ALA A 190 27.51 -15.22 -7.47
CA ALA A 190 26.69 -14.87 -6.33
C ALA A 190 25.20 -14.90 -6.72
N SER A 191 24.41 -15.51 -5.86
CA SER A 191 22.97 -15.67 -5.92
C SER A 191 22.43 -15.42 -4.52
N VAL A 192 21.69 -14.33 -4.37
CA VAL A 192 21.10 -13.93 -3.09
C VAL A 192 19.66 -13.48 -3.30
N THR A 193 18.81 -13.75 -2.33
CA THR A 193 17.45 -13.24 -2.26
C THR A 193 17.43 -12.08 -1.28
N LEU A 194 17.12 -10.88 -1.78
CA LEU A 194 16.88 -9.69 -0.98
C LEU A 194 15.39 -9.55 -0.75
N THR A 195 14.98 -9.38 0.49
CA THR A 195 13.60 -9.05 0.86
C THR A 195 13.57 -7.65 1.46
N LEU A 196 12.71 -6.77 0.96
CA LEU A 196 12.36 -5.49 1.60
C LEU A 196 10.95 -5.65 2.19
N ASP A 197 10.86 -5.74 3.51
CA ASP A 197 9.59 -5.78 4.22
C ASP A 197 9.25 -4.38 4.72
N MET A 198 8.05 -3.92 4.40
CA MET A 198 7.56 -2.59 4.71
C MET A 198 6.25 -2.69 5.47
N GLU A 199 6.09 -1.87 6.49
CA GLU A 199 4.79 -1.58 7.07
C GLU A 199 4.41 -0.14 6.74
N LEU A 200 3.16 0.05 6.32
CA LEU A 200 2.67 1.32 5.84
C LEU A 200 1.31 1.64 6.45
N THR A 201 1.07 2.93 6.62
CA THR A 201 -0.23 3.51 6.94
C THR A 201 -0.58 4.50 5.82
N MET A 202 -1.81 4.43 5.34
CA MET A 202 -2.32 5.33 4.32
C MET A 202 -3.68 5.86 4.74
N GLU A 203 -3.86 7.16 4.62
CA GLU A 203 -5.15 7.79 4.78
C GLU A 203 -5.64 8.26 3.42
N TYR A 204 -6.92 8.03 3.16
CA TYR A 204 -7.54 8.44 1.91
C TYR A 204 -8.97 8.91 2.17
N THR A 205 -9.42 9.83 1.32
CA THR A 205 -10.80 10.27 1.25
C THR A 205 -11.43 9.62 0.02
N THR A 206 -12.56 8.94 0.19
CA THR A 206 -13.32 8.35 -0.92
C THR A 206 -14.82 8.69 -0.83
N CYS A 207 -15.54 8.52 -1.93
CA CYS A 207 -16.96 8.78 -2.04
C CYS A 207 -17.78 7.50 -1.87
N MET A 208 -18.41 7.34 -0.70
CA MET A 208 -19.25 6.19 -0.41
C MET A 208 -20.72 6.57 -0.43
N SER A 209 -21.56 5.65 -0.90
CA SER A 209 -23.00 5.70 -0.68
C SER A 209 -23.28 5.41 0.78
N VAL A 210 -23.84 6.38 1.49
CA VAL A 210 -24.25 6.21 2.89
C VAL A 210 -25.74 6.52 3.05
N PRO A 211 -26.44 5.84 3.99
CA PRO A 211 -27.83 6.17 4.29
C PRO A 211 -27.92 7.60 4.83
N GLU A 212 -28.80 8.41 4.25
CA GLU A 212 -28.88 9.86 4.46
C GLU A 212 -29.14 10.26 5.92
N PHE A 213 -29.76 9.37 6.69
CA PHE A 213 -30.13 9.57 8.10
C PHE A 213 -28.99 9.31 9.10
N LEU A 214 -27.85 8.74 8.68
CA LEU A 214 -26.74 8.42 9.60
C LEU A 214 -25.60 9.44 9.57
N PHE A 215 -25.51 10.30 8.55
CA PHE A 215 -24.30 11.12 8.31
C PHE A 215 -24.60 12.49 7.68
N SER A 216 -25.52 13.26 8.27
CA SER A 216 -25.86 14.63 7.82
C SER A 216 -24.67 15.59 7.80
N ASP A 217 -23.66 15.32 8.63
CA ASP A 217 -22.55 16.24 8.89
C ASP A 217 -21.34 15.98 7.96
N LEU A 218 -21.40 14.92 7.14
CA LEU A 218 -20.34 14.64 6.17
C LEU A 218 -20.51 15.50 4.90
N PRO A 219 -19.40 16.03 4.36
CA PRO A 219 -19.45 16.78 3.10
C PRO A 219 -19.94 15.88 1.96
N SER A 220 -20.83 16.42 1.12
CA SER A 220 -21.30 15.73 -0.08
C SER A 220 -20.18 15.57 -1.10
N CYS A 221 -20.21 14.46 -1.83
CA CYS A 221 -19.49 14.35 -3.09
C CYS A 221 -20.23 15.21 -4.14
N LYS A 222 -19.47 15.94 -4.97
CA LYS A 222 -20.03 16.71 -6.08
C LYS A 222 -20.23 15.81 -7.29
#